data_AF-A0A2V8N5T8-F1
#
_entry.id   AF-A0A2V8N5T8-F1
#
_cell.length_a   1.000
_cell.length_b   1.000
_cell.length_c   1.000
_cell.angle_alpha   90.00
_cell.angle_beta   90.00
_cell.angle_gamma   90.00
#
_symmetry.space_group_name_H-M   'P 1'
#
loop_
_entity.id
_entity.type
_entity.pdbx_description
1 polymer ?
#
loop_
_entity_poly.entity_id
_entity_poly.type
_entity_poly.pdbx_seq_one_letter_code
_entity_poly.pdbx_strand_id
1 'polypeptide(L)'
;MAETPDAIVKREDEVPERDPIVSRSTSGIMLVCTLLLIVVLAWALYDETYGMRPWKHAQEDFVARYTRYLNSIKKQAGQTEKEVKESAEYEQLDEEVKAANEKVAPRKKEITGEIKKIDDKLGAITDPFQNARGQITVINYRIETATSNSKKQSLRQQAEQKKAEKVTVYLPADDGSGKTTKQELNFPQLQDLYNGLKDQKAKLLAENAELIKEPSELEKKRQEYLKDHMTGLTPEQIEALKRKYDTFDYSIKQVNVSSANIVDRCETCHLGMREPLTIKASDLAPDGPGKKPDEWARAFVSHPNKELLTIHNPDKFGCSACHGGNGRATTSIEKGHGLNKFWLHPLYEKSNMEAGCQQCHTEDRVLQNAPTLTLGKDLFQYRGCVGCHRSEGFDRETDALANTRQQILQLEENIKSNERDARAAKDEVANASEDEAPKLLARAESLTVANSLLAAQLDQLNIQARYLMQDQKKVGPNLKDVRLKLVKEWIPEWLKDPQAFRPGTKMPTFWRLNGEMAHDARADDDRKAIAAYLWQESFDGHMPPEQPEKGNAANGKQLFETIGCMACHSIGESDSQVGGTFAANLQRVGD
;
A
#
# COMPACT_ATOMS: atom_id res chain seq x y z
N MET A 1 36.19 -16.26 -121.45
CA MET A 1 37.61 -16.27 -121.03
C MET A 1 37.63 -15.72 -119.61
N ALA A 2 38.18 -16.34 -118.60
CA ALA A 2 38.77 -17.66 -118.42
C ALA A 2 38.70 -17.92 -116.91
N GLU A 3 38.48 -19.17 -116.53
CA GLU A 3 38.67 -19.66 -115.16
C GLU A 3 40.15 -19.65 -114.77
N THR A 4 40.36 -19.76 -113.46
CA THR A 4 41.48 -20.43 -112.71
C THR A 4 42.10 -19.51 -111.64
N PRO A 5 42.76 -20.07 -110.61
CA PRO A 5 42.40 -21.24 -109.79
C PRO A 5 42.68 -21.04 -108.27
N ASP A 6 42.31 -22.07 -107.50
CA ASP A 6 42.52 -22.35 -106.07
C ASP A 6 43.71 -21.70 -105.34
N ALA A 7 43.47 -21.32 -104.08
CA ALA A 7 44.52 -21.21 -103.07
C ALA A 7 44.01 -21.41 -101.62
N ILE A 8 44.47 -22.53 -101.04
CA ILE A 8 45.00 -22.67 -99.67
C ILE A 8 43.98 -22.79 -98.52
N VAL A 9 43.83 -24.03 -98.05
CA VAL A 9 43.28 -24.40 -96.73
C VAL A 9 44.11 -23.75 -95.63
N LYS A 10 43.47 -22.93 -94.79
CA LYS A 10 44.02 -22.39 -93.55
C LYS A 10 43.38 -23.13 -92.38
N ARG A 11 44.20 -23.72 -91.51
CA ARG A 11 43.81 -24.41 -90.28
C ARG A 11 43.24 -23.35 -89.32
N GLU A 12 41.99 -23.51 -88.87
CA GLU A 12 41.37 -22.61 -87.89
C GLU A 12 41.98 -22.86 -86.50
N ASP A 13 42.33 -21.78 -85.81
CA ASP A 13 42.78 -21.79 -84.42
C ASP A 13 41.58 -22.09 -83.50
N GLU A 14 41.72 -23.08 -82.61
CA GLU A 14 40.72 -23.37 -81.56
C GLU A 14 40.59 -22.16 -80.63
N VAL A 15 39.48 -21.43 -80.76
CA VAL A 15 39.09 -20.36 -79.83
C VAL A 15 38.70 -21.02 -78.50
N PRO A 16 39.30 -20.67 -77.36
CA PRO A 16 38.96 -21.28 -76.08
C PRO A 16 37.49 -20.96 -75.74
N GLU A 17 36.76 -22.00 -75.34
CA GLU A 17 35.34 -21.94 -75.00
C GLU A 17 35.09 -20.82 -73.97
N ARG A 18 34.22 -19.87 -74.29
CA ARG A 18 33.96 -18.68 -73.45
C ARG A 18 33.41 -19.13 -72.09
N ASP A 19 34.25 -19.08 -71.05
CA ASP A 19 33.83 -19.28 -69.67
C ASP A 19 32.69 -18.27 -69.34
N PRO A 20 31.47 -18.72 -69.06
CA PRO A 20 30.32 -17.84 -68.83
C PRO A 20 30.46 -16.95 -67.59
N ILE A 21 31.40 -17.27 -66.68
CA ILE A 21 31.69 -16.49 -65.48
C ILE A 21 32.65 -15.33 -65.79
N VAL A 22 33.63 -15.54 -66.69
CA VAL A 22 34.65 -14.53 -67.02
C VAL A 22 34.23 -13.66 -68.22
N SER A 23 33.34 -14.16 -69.08
CA SER A 23 32.96 -13.51 -70.35
C SER A 23 31.70 -12.62 -70.29
N ARG A 24 31.03 -12.51 -69.12
CA ARG A 24 29.85 -11.65 -68.93
C ARG A 24 30.08 -10.65 -67.80
N SER A 25 29.89 -9.36 -68.08
CA SER A 25 29.98 -8.30 -67.06
C SER A 25 28.85 -8.44 -66.04
N THR A 26 29.22 -8.59 -64.77
CA THR A 26 28.29 -8.59 -63.63
C THR A 26 27.98 -7.18 -63.13
N SER A 27 28.56 -6.14 -63.73
CA SER A 27 28.45 -4.75 -63.28
C SER A 27 27.01 -4.25 -63.23
N GLY A 28 26.14 -4.69 -64.15
CA GLY A 28 24.72 -4.34 -64.14
C GLY A 28 23.96 -4.95 -62.94
N ILE A 29 24.24 -6.21 -62.62
CA ILE A 29 23.66 -6.90 -61.45
C ILE A 29 24.17 -6.25 -60.17
N MET A 30 25.48 -5.96 -60.09
CA MET A 30 26.06 -5.27 -58.94
C MET A 30 25.46 -3.87 -58.75
N LEU A 31 25.27 -3.09 -59.82
CA LEU A 31 24.62 -1.78 -59.74
C LEU A 31 23.19 -1.88 -59.20
N VAL A 32 22.39 -2.83 -59.70
CA VAL A 32 21.02 -3.06 -59.22
C VAL A 32 21.03 -3.46 -57.74
N CYS A 33 21.90 -4.38 -57.33
CA CYS A 33 22.03 -4.78 -55.93
C CYS A 33 22.48 -3.61 -55.04
N THR A 34 23.42 -2.78 -55.48
CA THR A 34 23.86 -1.59 -54.75
C THR A 34 22.73 -0.58 -54.60
N LEU A 35 21.97 -0.30 -55.67
CA LEU A 35 20.82 0.60 -55.61
C LEU A 35 19.74 0.07 -54.66
N LEU A 36 19.45 -1.24 -54.70
CA LEU A 36 18.51 -1.87 -53.76
C LEU A 36 19.00 -1.75 -52.30
N LEU A 37 20.29 -1.97 -52.03
CA LEU A 37 20.86 -1.79 -50.69
C LEU A 37 20.77 -0.34 -50.21
N ILE A 38 20.99 0.64 -51.09
CA ILE A 38 20.83 2.07 -50.76
C ILE A 38 19.36 2.38 -50.41
N VAL A 39 18.41 1.86 -51.18
CA VAL A 39 16.97 2.05 -50.91
C VAL A 39 16.58 1.39 -49.58
N VAL A 40 17.05 0.17 -49.31
CA VAL A 40 16.81 -0.54 -48.04
C VAL A 40 17.43 0.22 -46.87
N LEU A 41 18.64 0.75 -47.02
CA LEU A 41 19.29 1.58 -45.99
C LEU A 41 18.50 2.86 -45.74
N ALA A 42 18.08 3.58 -46.80
CA ALA A 42 17.27 4.78 -46.67
C ALA A 42 15.93 4.49 -45.99
N TRP A 43 15.28 3.38 -46.35
CA TRP A 43 14.06 2.91 -45.70
C TRP A 43 14.29 2.55 -44.23
N ALA A 44 15.36 1.82 -43.91
CA ALA A 44 15.70 1.43 -42.54
C ALA A 44 15.98 2.65 -41.66
N LEU A 45 16.69 3.66 -42.16
CA LEU A 45 16.93 4.91 -41.45
C LEU A 45 15.64 5.71 -41.25
N TYR A 46 14.77 5.76 -42.26
CA TYR A 46 13.45 6.38 -42.13
C TYR A 46 12.57 5.67 -41.10
N ASP A 47 12.47 4.35 -41.17
CA ASP A 47 11.70 3.55 -40.22
C ASP A 47 12.29 3.64 -38.81
N GLU A 48 13.61 3.66 -38.65
CA GLU A 48 14.24 3.85 -37.34
C GLU A 48 13.94 5.22 -36.72
N THR A 49 13.90 6.27 -37.53
CA THR A 49 13.72 7.64 -37.06
C THR A 49 12.25 7.96 -36.80
N TYR A 50 11.33 7.53 -37.67
CA TYR A 50 9.91 7.90 -37.60
C TYR A 50 8.98 6.74 -37.20
N GLY A 51 9.30 5.50 -37.60
CA GLY A 51 8.48 4.31 -37.29
C GLY A 51 8.76 3.72 -35.91
N MET A 52 10.02 3.52 -35.55
CA MET A 52 10.44 2.85 -34.31
C MET A 52 10.56 3.79 -33.11
N ARG A 53 10.51 5.12 -33.32
CA ARG A 53 10.66 6.13 -32.26
C ARG A 53 9.47 7.12 -32.16
N PRO A 54 8.21 6.66 -32.14
CA PRO A 54 7.04 7.54 -32.07
C PRO A 54 6.99 8.36 -30.79
N TRP A 55 7.64 7.89 -29.72
CA TRP A 55 7.80 8.61 -28.47
C TRP A 55 8.51 9.97 -28.62
N LYS A 56 9.39 10.15 -29.62
CA LYS A 56 10.03 11.45 -29.86
C LYS A 56 9.01 12.51 -30.25
N HIS A 57 8.10 12.15 -31.15
CA HIS A 57 7.04 13.05 -31.58
C HIS A 57 6.12 13.43 -30.41
N ALA A 58 5.80 12.47 -29.54
CA ALA A 58 5.04 12.75 -28.32
C ALA A 58 5.74 13.77 -27.41
N GLN A 59 7.06 13.66 -27.26
CA GLN A 59 7.85 14.61 -26.49
C GLN A 59 7.87 16.00 -27.14
N GLU A 60 8.10 16.07 -28.46
CA GLU A 60 8.05 17.33 -29.22
C GLU A 60 6.69 18.02 -29.10
N ASP A 61 5.60 17.25 -29.22
CA ASP A 61 4.23 17.74 -29.10
C ASP A 61 3.94 18.24 -27.67
N PHE A 62 4.40 17.51 -26.65
CA PHE A 62 4.32 17.97 -25.26
C PHE A 62 5.05 19.30 -25.06
N VAL A 63 6.31 19.40 -25.51
CA VAL A 63 7.12 20.62 -25.37
C VAL A 63 6.44 21.81 -26.04
N ALA A 64 5.92 21.63 -27.26
CA ALA A 64 5.22 22.68 -28.00
C ALA A 64 3.94 23.14 -27.27
N ARG A 65 3.11 22.19 -26.83
CA ARG A 65 1.84 22.46 -26.12
C ARG A 65 2.08 23.08 -24.76
N TYR A 66 3.05 22.58 -24.00
CA TYR A 66 3.37 23.06 -22.67
C TYR A 66 3.97 24.45 -22.71
N THR A 67 4.89 24.73 -23.64
CA THR A 67 5.42 26.09 -23.85
C THR A 67 4.32 27.09 -24.20
N ARG A 68 3.36 26.70 -25.05
CA ARG A 68 2.18 27.52 -25.37
C ARG A 68 1.31 27.76 -24.13
N TYR A 69 1.11 26.74 -23.29
CA TYR A 69 0.40 26.86 -22.03
C TYR A 69 1.11 27.81 -21.06
N LEU A 70 2.43 27.65 -20.85
CA LEU A 70 3.25 28.53 -20.00
C LEU A 70 3.14 30.00 -20.44
N ASN A 71 3.15 30.27 -21.75
CA ASN A 71 2.97 31.62 -22.29
C ASN A 71 1.56 32.18 -22.03
N SER A 72 0.53 31.33 -21.99
CA SER A 72 -0.85 31.75 -21.70
C SER A 72 -1.04 32.15 -20.24
N ILE A 73 -0.40 31.43 -19.31
CA ILE A 73 -0.51 31.67 -17.86
C ILE A 73 0.47 32.72 -17.36
N LYS A 74 1.49 33.10 -18.14
CA LYS A 74 2.45 34.15 -17.76
C LYS A 74 1.77 35.47 -17.40
N LYS A 75 0.65 35.80 -18.04
CA LYS A 75 -0.15 37.01 -17.74
C LYS A 75 -0.95 36.90 -16.43
N GLN A 76 -1.11 35.69 -15.92
CA GLN A 76 -1.87 35.34 -14.71
C GLN A 76 -0.95 34.81 -13.61
N ALA A 77 0.37 34.93 -13.78
CA ALA A 77 1.36 34.50 -12.79
C ALA A 77 1.10 35.23 -11.47
N GLY A 78 1.01 34.48 -10.37
CA GLY A 78 0.78 35.04 -9.04
C GLY A 78 1.85 36.06 -8.69
N GLN A 79 1.47 37.04 -7.87
CA GLN A 79 2.40 37.99 -7.27
C GLN A 79 3.44 37.22 -6.44
N THR A 80 4.68 37.70 -6.43
CA THR A 80 5.73 37.14 -5.57
C THR A 80 5.34 37.31 -4.09
N GLU A 81 5.85 36.45 -3.21
CA GLU A 81 5.60 36.57 -1.75
C GLU A 81 5.90 37.98 -1.23
N LYS A 82 6.91 38.64 -1.80
CA LYS A 82 7.29 40.01 -1.48
C LYS A 82 6.19 41.01 -1.89
N GLU A 83 5.65 40.90 -3.10
CA GLU A 83 4.58 41.77 -3.59
C GLU A 83 3.27 41.57 -2.80
N VAL A 84 2.94 40.33 -2.43
CA VAL A 84 1.77 40.03 -1.58
C VAL A 84 1.95 40.63 -0.18
N LYS A 85 3.16 40.55 0.38
CA LYS A 85 3.48 41.14 1.69
C LYS A 85 3.51 42.67 1.69
N GLU A 86 3.79 43.28 0.54
CA GLU A 86 3.73 44.73 0.31
C GLU A 86 2.31 45.22 -0.07
N SER A 87 1.33 44.32 -0.14
CA SER A 87 -0.07 44.72 -0.39
C SER A 87 -0.69 45.36 0.85
N ALA A 88 -1.48 46.41 0.65
CA ALA A 88 -2.13 47.15 1.73
C ALA A 88 -3.05 46.25 2.58
N GLU A 89 -3.75 45.28 1.96
CA GLU A 89 -4.59 44.34 2.70
C GLU A 89 -3.78 43.35 3.55
N TYR A 90 -2.60 42.91 3.08
CA TYR A 90 -1.72 42.04 3.88
C TYR A 90 -1.08 42.81 5.05
N GLU A 91 -0.60 44.03 4.81
CA GLU A 91 -0.04 44.87 5.87
C GLU A 91 -1.06 45.12 6.98
N GLN A 92 -2.31 45.42 6.61
CA GLN A 92 -3.40 45.58 7.58
C GLN A 92 -3.64 44.29 8.39
N LEU A 93 -3.70 43.12 7.74
CA LEU A 93 -3.87 41.84 8.44
C LEU A 93 -2.67 41.50 9.34
N ASP A 94 -1.45 41.82 8.92
CA ASP A 94 -0.24 41.62 9.71
C ASP A 94 -0.21 42.52 10.95
N GLU A 95 -0.64 43.77 10.83
CA GLU A 95 -0.83 44.68 11.96
C GLU A 95 -1.92 44.21 12.93
N GLU A 96 -3.06 43.75 12.43
CA GLU A 96 -4.15 43.18 13.24
C GLU A 96 -3.69 41.95 14.04
N VAL A 97 -2.94 41.04 13.41
CA VAL A 97 -2.34 39.87 14.06
C VAL A 97 -1.35 40.28 15.15
N LYS A 98 -0.47 41.24 14.87
CA LYS A 98 0.51 41.73 15.86
C LYS A 98 -0.20 42.36 17.06
N ALA A 99 -1.15 43.25 16.81
CA ALA A 99 -1.92 43.92 17.86
C ALA A 99 -2.70 42.92 18.73
N ALA A 100 -3.35 41.93 18.10
CA ALA A 100 -4.07 40.88 18.82
C ALA A 100 -3.14 40.03 19.70
N ASN A 101 -1.95 39.66 19.19
CA ASN A 101 -0.95 38.92 19.94
C ASN A 101 -0.35 39.73 21.11
N GLU A 102 -0.06 41.01 20.90
CA GLU A 102 0.47 41.90 21.94
C GLU A 102 -0.54 42.10 23.08
N LYS A 103 -1.83 42.26 22.74
CA LYS A 103 -2.93 42.39 23.71
C LYS A 103 -3.04 41.18 24.65
N VAL A 104 -2.83 39.97 24.14
CA VAL A 104 -2.97 38.72 24.92
C VAL A 104 -1.67 38.25 25.57
N ALA A 105 -0.52 38.70 25.09
CA ALA A 105 0.80 38.30 25.56
C ALA A 105 0.99 38.34 27.10
N PRO A 106 0.61 39.40 27.84
CA PRO A 106 0.84 39.46 29.28
C PRO A 106 0.04 38.38 30.04
N ARG A 107 -1.26 38.22 29.74
CA ARG A 107 -2.11 37.22 30.40
C ARG A 107 -1.74 35.80 29.98
N LYS A 108 -1.39 35.58 28.71
CA LYS A 108 -0.88 34.28 28.23
C LYS A 108 0.38 33.85 28.97
N LYS A 109 1.32 34.78 29.19
CA LYS A 109 2.56 34.52 29.94
C LYS A 109 2.28 34.15 31.40
N GLU A 110 1.34 34.84 32.03
CA GLU A 110 0.88 34.55 33.38
C GLU A 110 0.27 33.15 33.48
N ILE A 111 -0.72 32.83 32.63
CA ILE A 111 -1.39 31.52 32.59
C ILE A 111 -0.37 30.39 32.33
N THR A 112 0.56 30.59 31.39
CA THR A 112 1.60 29.59 31.10
C THR A 112 2.51 29.36 32.32
N GLY A 113 2.83 30.42 33.06
CA GLY A 113 3.57 30.33 34.32
C GLY A 113 2.81 29.56 35.40
N GLU A 114 1.51 29.80 35.55
CA GLU A 114 0.66 29.08 36.52
C GLU A 114 0.50 27.60 36.16
N ILE A 115 0.27 27.28 34.88
CA ILE A 115 0.19 25.89 34.41
C ILE A 115 1.49 25.16 34.71
N LYS A 116 2.65 25.79 34.48
CA LYS A 116 3.95 25.19 34.80
C LYS A 116 4.08 24.86 36.29
N LYS A 117 3.68 25.78 37.18
CA LYS A 117 3.69 25.53 38.64
C LYS A 117 2.78 24.36 39.02
N ILE A 118 1.61 24.26 38.41
CA ILE A 118 0.68 23.15 38.63
C ILE A 118 1.26 21.83 38.12
N ASP A 119 1.92 21.83 36.96
CA ASP A 119 2.57 20.66 36.39
C ASP A 119 3.72 20.16 37.26
N ASP A 120 4.54 21.05 37.80
CA ASP A 120 5.61 20.70 38.72
C ASP A 120 5.03 20.06 40.01
N LYS A 121 3.91 20.59 40.53
CA LYS A 121 3.20 20.00 41.68
C LYS A 121 2.57 18.65 41.35
N LEU A 122 1.92 18.52 40.19
CA LEU A 122 1.33 17.25 39.72
C LEU A 122 2.41 16.18 39.54
N GLY A 123 3.57 16.54 38.97
CA GLY A 123 4.71 15.65 38.84
C GLY A 123 5.19 15.09 40.17
N ALA A 124 5.24 15.92 41.21
CA ALA A 124 5.67 15.51 42.55
C ALA A 124 4.68 14.59 43.29
N ILE A 125 3.38 14.65 42.99
CA ILE A 125 2.35 13.88 43.71
C ILE A 125 1.76 12.71 42.93
N THR A 126 1.99 12.64 41.61
CA THR A 126 1.38 11.61 40.76
C THR A 126 1.76 10.20 41.20
N ASP A 127 3.05 9.92 41.37
CA ASP A 127 3.49 8.58 41.78
C ASP A 127 3.05 8.22 43.20
N PRO A 128 3.21 9.09 44.23
CA PRO A 128 2.65 8.86 45.56
C PRO A 128 1.14 8.54 45.54
N PHE A 129 0.36 9.31 44.77
CA PHE A 129 -1.08 9.14 44.66
C PHE A 129 -1.45 7.83 43.93
N GLN A 130 -0.83 7.54 42.79
CA GLN A 130 -1.09 6.33 42.00
C GLN A 130 -0.71 5.06 42.77
N ASN A 131 0.41 5.08 43.49
CA ASN A 131 0.84 3.96 44.33
C ASN A 131 -0.14 3.71 45.49
N ALA A 132 -0.54 4.76 46.21
CA ALA A 132 -1.53 4.64 47.29
C ALA A 132 -2.89 4.13 46.74
N ARG A 133 -3.33 4.68 45.61
CA ARG A 133 -4.57 4.25 44.92
C ARG A 133 -4.48 2.78 44.48
N GLY A 134 -3.35 2.34 43.92
CA GLY A 134 -3.13 0.97 43.47
C GLY A 134 -3.22 -0.02 44.63
N GLN A 135 -2.57 0.29 45.76
CA GLN A 135 -2.62 -0.54 46.97
C GLN A 135 -4.04 -0.66 47.54
N ILE A 136 -4.79 0.45 47.61
CA ILE A 136 -6.20 0.43 48.03
C ILE A 136 -7.07 -0.36 47.05
N THR A 137 -6.81 -0.25 45.74
CA THR A 137 -7.55 -0.98 44.70
C THR A 137 -7.36 -2.49 44.83
N VAL A 138 -6.13 -2.95 45.08
CA VAL A 138 -5.84 -4.38 45.32
C VAL A 138 -6.58 -4.89 46.57
N ILE A 139 -6.63 -4.09 47.64
CA ILE A 139 -7.39 -4.47 48.85
C ILE A 139 -8.89 -4.55 48.55
N ASN A 140 -9.44 -3.58 47.80
CA ASN A 140 -10.85 -3.58 47.39
C ASN A 140 -11.20 -4.80 46.53
N TYR A 141 -10.36 -5.15 45.55
CA TYR A 141 -10.54 -6.37 44.75
C TYR A 141 -10.58 -7.62 45.64
N ARG A 142 -9.66 -7.72 46.62
CA ARG A 142 -9.65 -8.84 47.58
C ARG A 142 -10.91 -8.89 48.46
N ILE A 143 -11.53 -7.74 48.76
CA ILE A 143 -12.82 -7.68 49.47
C ILE A 143 -13.94 -8.27 48.60
N GLU A 144 -13.97 -7.93 47.32
CA GLU A 144 -14.97 -8.42 46.36
C GLU A 144 -14.86 -9.93 46.13
N THR A 145 -13.63 -10.45 46.02
CA THR A 145 -13.37 -11.88 45.75
C THR A 145 -13.37 -12.76 46.99
N ALA A 146 -13.43 -12.20 48.20
CA ALA A 146 -13.43 -12.99 49.43
C ALA A 146 -14.77 -13.72 49.65
N THR A 147 -14.71 -15.00 50.03
CA THR A 147 -15.91 -15.84 50.25
C THR A 147 -16.44 -15.77 51.69
N SER A 148 -15.64 -15.31 52.65
CA SER A 148 -16.01 -15.22 54.08
C SER A 148 -16.26 -13.78 54.53
N ASN A 149 -17.33 -13.57 55.30
CA ASN A 149 -17.67 -12.26 55.89
C ASN A 149 -16.60 -11.76 56.89
N SER A 150 -15.97 -12.65 57.67
CA SER A 150 -14.90 -12.26 58.59
C SER A 150 -13.66 -11.77 57.85
N LYS A 151 -13.32 -12.41 56.72
CA LYS A 151 -12.22 -12.01 55.83
C LYS A 151 -12.51 -10.68 55.15
N LYS A 152 -13.75 -10.44 54.70
CA LYS A 152 -14.19 -9.14 54.16
C LYS A 152 -14.04 -8.01 55.19
N GLN A 153 -14.42 -8.26 56.44
CA GLN A 153 -14.33 -7.24 57.50
C GLN A 153 -12.88 -6.89 57.87
N SER A 154 -12.00 -7.88 57.94
CA SER A 154 -10.56 -7.66 58.15
C SER A 154 -9.93 -6.86 57.00
N LEU A 155 -10.26 -7.18 55.74
CA LEU A 155 -9.76 -6.44 54.57
C LEU A 155 -10.31 -5.00 54.50
N ARG A 156 -11.55 -4.75 54.96
CA ARG A 156 -12.08 -3.38 55.08
C ARG A 156 -11.31 -2.56 56.12
N GLN A 157 -10.97 -3.14 57.27
CA GLN A 157 -10.12 -2.47 58.25
C GLN A 157 -8.73 -2.19 57.69
N GLN A 158 -8.16 -3.12 56.91
CA GLN A 158 -6.89 -2.93 56.22
C GLN A 158 -6.96 -1.79 55.18
N ALA A 159 -8.07 -1.67 54.43
CA ALA A 159 -8.29 -0.58 53.48
C ALA A 159 -8.36 0.79 54.19
N GLU A 160 -9.06 0.88 55.33
CA GLU A 160 -9.16 2.11 56.11
C GLU A 160 -7.82 2.50 56.77
N GLN A 161 -7.06 1.52 57.29
CA GLN A 161 -5.70 1.76 57.75
C GLN A 161 -4.81 2.29 56.62
N LYS A 162 -4.93 1.71 55.42
CA LYS A 162 -4.14 2.14 54.25
C LYS A 162 -4.52 3.53 53.77
N LYS A 163 -5.79 3.92 53.87
CA LYS A 163 -6.24 5.30 53.60
C LYS A 163 -5.72 6.31 54.61
N ALA A 164 -5.58 5.91 55.87
CA ALA A 164 -5.10 6.75 56.97
C ALA A 164 -3.56 6.87 57.04
N GLU A 165 -2.84 5.99 56.35
CA GLU A 165 -1.37 6.03 56.26
C GLU A 165 -0.90 7.35 55.60
N LYS A 166 0.08 7.98 56.24
CA LYS A 166 0.65 9.24 55.76
C LYS A 166 1.79 8.96 54.79
N VAL A 167 1.71 9.55 53.62
CA VAL A 167 2.76 9.53 52.60
C VAL A 167 3.47 10.88 52.63
N THR A 168 4.80 10.85 52.70
CA THR A 168 5.61 12.06 52.57
C THR A 168 5.70 12.45 51.10
N VAL A 169 5.31 13.69 50.78
CA VAL A 169 5.46 14.29 49.46
C VAL A 169 6.29 15.57 49.54
N TYR A 170 7.06 15.85 48.49
CA TYR A 170 7.92 17.02 48.38
C TYR A 170 7.34 17.95 47.32
N LEU A 171 6.56 18.94 47.75
CA LEU A 171 5.87 19.85 46.84
C LEU A 171 6.75 21.06 46.51
N PRO A 172 6.91 21.46 45.22
CA PRO A 172 7.59 22.69 44.86
C PRO A 172 6.94 23.93 45.49
N ALA A 173 7.76 24.86 45.97
CA ALA A 173 7.31 26.13 46.51
C ALA A 173 6.80 27.09 45.41
N ASP A 174 5.80 27.90 45.73
CA ASP A 174 5.14 28.81 44.78
C ASP A 174 5.99 30.03 44.39
N ASP A 175 7.11 30.24 45.09
CA ASP A 175 8.04 31.37 44.95
C ASP A 175 9.08 31.19 43.83
N GLY A 176 9.10 30.04 43.14
CA GLY A 176 10.04 29.77 42.06
C GLY A 176 11.49 29.57 42.52
N SER A 177 11.73 29.42 43.82
CA SER A 177 13.08 29.24 44.41
C SER A 177 13.69 27.85 44.18
N GLY A 178 12.94 26.92 43.57
CA GLY A 178 13.34 25.51 43.40
C GLY A 178 13.33 24.71 44.71
N LYS A 179 12.90 25.31 45.83
CA LYS A 179 12.77 24.63 47.12
C LYS A 179 11.51 23.77 47.15
N THR A 180 11.63 22.61 47.80
CA THR A 180 10.49 21.72 48.04
C THR A 180 10.05 21.79 49.50
N THR A 181 8.75 21.90 49.73
CA THR A 181 8.12 21.81 51.04
C THR A 181 7.74 20.35 51.31
N LYS A 182 8.27 19.78 52.38
CA LYS A 182 7.86 18.46 52.86
C LYS A 182 6.44 18.54 53.44
N GLN A 183 5.52 17.74 52.93
CA GLN A 183 4.18 17.57 53.49
C GLN A 183 3.89 16.08 53.71
N GLU A 184 3.13 15.77 54.76
CA GLU A 184 2.66 14.42 55.04
C GLU A 184 1.14 14.38 54.82
N LEU A 185 0.71 13.64 53.80
CA LEU A 185 -0.68 13.58 53.35
C LEU A 185 -1.21 12.16 53.40
N ASN A 186 -2.46 11.99 53.83
CA ASN A 186 -3.18 10.72 53.73
C ASN A 186 -3.85 10.57 52.35
N PHE A 187 -4.44 9.41 52.06
CA PHE A 187 -5.02 9.15 50.74
C PHE A 187 -6.13 10.15 50.33
N PRO A 188 -7.13 10.46 51.19
CA PRO A 188 -8.12 11.50 50.88
C PRO A 188 -7.48 12.86 50.56
N GLN A 189 -6.49 13.30 51.34
CA GLN A 189 -5.79 14.57 51.12
C GLN A 189 -5.00 14.58 49.81
N LEU A 190 -4.34 13.47 49.46
CA LEU A 190 -3.65 13.31 48.17
C LEU A 190 -4.62 13.35 47.00
N GLN A 191 -5.78 12.70 47.15
CA GLN A 191 -6.82 12.68 46.12
C GLN A 191 -7.41 14.07 45.88
N ASP A 192 -7.74 14.80 46.95
CA ASP A 192 -8.28 16.15 46.87
C ASP A 192 -7.27 17.13 46.25
N LEU A 193 -5.99 17.03 46.64
CA LEU A 193 -4.92 17.83 46.07
C LEU A 193 -4.70 17.52 44.58
N TYR A 194 -4.64 16.24 44.21
CA TYR A 194 -4.46 15.82 42.82
C TYR A 194 -5.60 16.28 41.93
N ASN A 195 -6.86 16.06 42.37
CA ASN A 195 -8.03 16.48 41.62
C ASN A 195 -8.12 18.01 41.53
N GLY A 196 -7.89 18.72 42.64
CA GLY A 196 -7.90 20.18 42.66
C GLY A 196 -6.87 20.81 41.72
N LEU A 197 -5.65 20.26 41.67
CA LEU A 197 -4.62 20.70 40.72
C LEU A 197 -5.01 20.43 39.27
N LYS A 198 -5.61 19.27 38.97
CA LYS A 198 -6.12 18.98 37.61
C LYS A 198 -7.26 19.93 37.21
N ASP A 199 -8.17 20.23 38.12
CA ASP A 199 -9.29 21.15 37.85
C ASP A 199 -8.80 22.58 37.63
N GLN A 200 -7.82 23.04 38.40
CA GLN A 200 -7.17 24.34 38.20
C GLN A 200 -6.45 24.40 36.84
N LYS A 201 -5.67 23.37 36.50
CA LYS A 201 -5.02 23.26 35.18
C LYS A 201 -6.04 23.29 34.05
N ALA A 202 -7.16 22.56 34.18
CA ALA A 202 -8.21 22.54 33.17
C ALA A 202 -8.85 23.92 32.96
N LYS A 203 -9.12 24.67 34.04
CA LYS A 203 -9.63 26.04 33.97
C LYS A 203 -8.66 26.98 33.25
N LEU A 204 -7.38 26.93 33.60
CA LEU A 204 -6.34 27.75 32.97
C LEU A 204 -6.13 27.42 31.50
N LEU A 205 -6.20 26.15 31.11
CA LEU A 205 -6.13 25.73 29.72
C LEU A 205 -7.34 26.23 28.92
N ALA A 206 -8.54 26.16 29.49
CA ALA A 206 -9.75 26.69 28.86
C ALA A 206 -9.68 28.21 28.70
N GLU A 207 -9.20 28.93 29.72
CA GLU A 207 -8.97 30.38 29.64
C GLU A 207 -7.94 30.73 28.57
N ASN A 208 -6.82 30.02 28.51
CA ASN A 208 -5.81 30.23 27.48
C ASN A 208 -6.35 29.95 26.07
N ALA A 209 -7.20 28.93 25.90
CA ALA A 209 -7.82 28.62 24.62
C ALA A 209 -8.76 29.73 24.14
N GLU A 210 -9.59 30.30 25.02
CA GLU A 210 -10.46 31.42 24.65
C GLU A 210 -9.63 32.70 24.40
N LEU A 211 -8.56 32.92 25.17
CA LEU A 211 -7.66 34.07 25.00
C LEU A 211 -6.95 34.08 23.64
N ILE A 212 -6.51 32.92 23.13
CA ILE A 212 -5.77 32.85 21.85
C ILE A 212 -6.67 32.68 20.61
N LYS A 213 -7.98 32.56 20.80
CA LYS A 213 -8.95 32.31 19.72
C LYS A 213 -8.94 33.41 18.66
N GLU A 214 -9.06 34.66 19.08
CA GLU A 214 -9.03 35.82 18.16
C GLU A 214 -7.68 35.93 17.42
N PRO A 215 -6.50 35.91 18.09
CA PRO A 215 -5.21 35.86 17.40
C PRO A 215 -5.06 34.68 16.42
N SER A 216 -5.58 33.50 16.78
CA SER A 216 -5.49 32.30 15.93
C SER A 216 -6.34 32.42 14.67
N GLU A 217 -7.54 33.00 14.76
CA GLU A 217 -8.39 33.24 13.59
C GLU A 217 -7.79 34.31 12.66
N LEU A 218 -7.19 35.36 13.22
CA LEU A 218 -6.49 36.38 12.43
C LEU A 218 -5.24 35.82 11.74
N GLU A 219 -4.45 35.00 12.43
CA GLU A 219 -3.30 34.31 11.84
C GLU A 219 -3.72 33.39 10.69
N LYS A 220 -4.82 32.65 10.88
CA LYS A 220 -5.39 31.80 9.82
C LYS A 220 -5.80 32.62 8.60
N LYS A 221 -6.49 33.76 8.78
CA LYS A 221 -6.85 34.66 7.68
C LYS A 221 -5.64 35.21 6.94
N ARG A 222 -4.59 35.61 7.67
CA ARG A 222 -3.31 36.08 7.08
C ARG A 222 -2.62 34.98 6.26
N GLN A 223 -2.61 33.75 6.76
CA GLN A 223 -2.05 32.61 6.04
C GLN A 223 -2.88 32.20 4.83
N GLU A 224 -4.20 32.22 4.93
CA GLU A 224 -5.13 32.00 3.82
C GLU A 224 -4.95 33.07 2.75
N TYR A 225 -4.85 34.34 3.12
CA TYR A 225 -4.58 35.43 2.18
C TYR A 225 -3.26 35.21 1.43
N LEU A 226 -2.17 34.90 2.16
CA LEU A 226 -0.88 34.59 1.56
C LEU A 226 -0.97 33.39 0.60
N LYS A 227 -1.65 32.32 1.02
CA LYS A 227 -1.84 31.10 0.22
C LYS A 227 -2.64 31.38 -1.06
N ASP A 228 -3.74 32.11 -0.96
CA ASP A 228 -4.66 32.39 -2.06
C ASP A 228 -4.02 33.32 -3.10
N HIS A 229 -3.21 34.29 -2.66
CA HIS A 229 -2.52 35.23 -3.55
C HIS A 229 -1.17 34.73 -4.08
N MET A 230 -0.64 33.64 -3.50
CA MET A 230 0.51 32.88 -4.04
C MET A 230 0.07 31.65 -4.85
N THR A 231 -1.20 31.57 -5.30
CA THR A 231 -1.68 30.42 -6.09
C THR A 231 -1.09 30.43 -7.52
N GLY A 232 0.09 29.83 -7.67
CA GLY A 232 0.70 29.61 -8.97
C GLY A 232 2.22 29.63 -8.90
N LEU A 233 2.84 29.48 -10.06
CA LEU A 233 4.27 29.74 -10.20
C LEU A 233 4.50 31.25 -10.34
N THR A 234 5.56 31.76 -9.74
CA THR A 234 5.99 33.15 -9.95
C THR A 234 6.43 33.36 -11.41
N PRO A 235 6.46 34.60 -11.91
CA PRO A 235 6.98 34.89 -13.25
C PRO A 235 8.38 34.30 -13.50
N GLU A 236 9.26 34.33 -12.50
CA GLU A 236 10.62 33.76 -12.57
C GLU A 236 10.58 32.24 -12.71
N GLN A 237 9.69 31.58 -11.97
CA GLN A 237 9.53 30.12 -12.03
C GLN A 237 8.95 29.67 -13.37
N ILE A 238 7.99 30.43 -13.94
CA ILE A 238 7.46 30.17 -15.28
C ILE A 238 8.56 30.31 -16.34
N GLU A 239 9.38 31.37 -16.26
CA GLU A 239 10.52 31.54 -17.17
C GLU A 239 11.61 30.49 -16.96
N ALA A 240 11.82 30.00 -15.74
CA ALA A 240 12.73 28.88 -15.49
C ALA A 240 12.23 27.58 -16.13
N LEU A 241 10.93 27.30 -16.06
CA LEU A 241 10.33 26.15 -16.76
C LEU A 241 10.44 26.27 -18.27
N LYS A 242 10.23 27.47 -18.84
CA LYS A 242 10.44 27.69 -20.28
C LYS A 242 11.87 27.36 -20.69
N ARG A 243 12.87 27.86 -19.95
CA ARG A 243 14.29 27.53 -20.21
C ARG A 243 14.60 26.03 -20.11
N LYS A 244 13.99 25.33 -19.15
CA LYS A 244 14.09 23.86 -19.02
C LYS A 244 13.60 23.17 -20.29
N TYR A 245 12.52 23.66 -20.88
CA TYR A 245 11.89 23.06 -22.06
C TYR A 245 12.48 23.53 -23.39
N ASP A 246 13.12 24.70 -23.46
CA ASP A 246 13.91 25.14 -24.61
C ASP A 246 15.14 24.24 -24.85
N THR A 247 15.67 23.65 -23.78
CA THR A 247 16.82 22.72 -23.80
C THR A 247 16.41 21.28 -23.49
N PHE A 248 15.15 20.92 -23.79
CA PHE A 248 14.61 19.61 -23.46
C PHE A 248 15.38 18.46 -24.14
N ASP A 249 15.80 17.48 -23.35
CA ASP A 249 16.47 16.27 -23.83
C ASP A 249 15.46 15.22 -24.30
N TYR A 250 15.36 15.07 -25.62
CA TYR A 250 14.50 14.10 -26.32
C TYR A 250 15.06 12.68 -26.24
N SER A 251 15.00 12.10 -25.04
CA SER A 251 15.51 10.77 -24.72
C SER A 251 14.46 9.92 -24.00
N ILE A 252 14.66 8.60 -24.04
CA ILE A 252 13.85 7.66 -23.26
C ILE A 252 14.12 7.89 -21.77
N LYS A 253 13.06 8.17 -21.00
CA LYS A 253 13.13 8.29 -19.55
C LYS A 253 12.90 6.91 -18.96
N GLN A 254 13.95 6.27 -18.45
CA GLN A 254 13.89 4.90 -17.94
C GLN A 254 14.21 4.85 -16.45
N VAL A 255 13.35 4.16 -15.70
CA VAL A 255 13.56 3.75 -14.31
C VAL A 255 13.73 2.23 -14.27
N ASN A 256 14.69 1.75 -13.47
CA ASN A 256 14.93 0.32 -13.27
C ASN A 256 14.78 -0.02 -11.80
N VAL A 257 13.80 -0.87 -11.49
CA VAL A 257 13.46 -1.31 -10.14
C VAL A 257 13.88 -2.77 -9.99
N SER A 258 15.11 -2.97 -9.53
CA SER A 258 15.75 -4.29 -9.47
C SER A 258 15.02 -5.27 -8.54
N SER A 259 14.48 -4.81 -7.42
CA SER A 259 13.77 -5.64 -6.44
C SER A 259 12.50 -6.27 -6.99
N ALA A 260 11.84 -5.61 -7.95
CA ALA A 260 10.61 -6.09 -8.59
C ALA A 260 10.83 -6.58 -10.03
N ASN A 261 12.07 -6.53 -10.53
CA ASN A 261 12.42 -6.78 -11.94
C ASN A 261 11.57 -5.95 -12.93
N ILE A 262 11.21 -4.72 -12.54
CA ILE A 262 10.40 -3.81 -13.34
C ILE A 262 11.32 -2.81 -14.05
N VAL A 263 11.10 -2.63 -15.35
CA VAL A 263 11.69 -1.54 -16.12
C VAL A 263 10.55 -0.66 -16.59
N ASP A 264 10.56 0.59 -16.17
CA ASP A 264 9.51 1.57 -16.46
C ASP A 264 10.04 2.68 -17.36
N ARG A 265 9.26 3.02 -18.39
CA ARG A 265 9.54 4.10 -19.33
C ARG A 265 8.31 4.98 -19.58
N CYS A 266 7.32 4.94 -18.68
CA CYS A 266 6.02 5.59 -18.89
C CYS A 266 6.16 7.12 -19.01
N GLU A 267 7.06 7.72 -18.24
CA GLU A 267 7.39 9.15 -18.32
C GLU A 267 8.01 9.57 -19.65
N THR A 268 8.40 8.63 -20.52
CA THR A 268 8.83 8.97 -21.89
C THR A 268 7.69 9.63 -22.68
N CYS A 269 6.45 9.22 -22.45
CA CYS A 269 5.25 9.78 -23.09
C CYS A 269 4.40 10.62 -22.11
N HIS A 270 4.37 10.25 -20.83
CA HIS A 270 3.57 10.94 -19.80
C HIS A 270 4.34 12.05 -19.08
N LEU A 271 4.89 12.99 -19.84
CA LEU A 271 5.84 14.00 -19.34
C LEU A 271 5.25 14.98 -18.32
N GLY A 272 3.94 15.26 -18.37
CA GLY A 272 3.29 16.21 -17.48
C GLY A 272 3.04 15.72 -16.05
N MET A 273 3.26 14.42 -15.78
CA MET A 273 2.86 13.77 -14.53
C MET A 273 3.51 14.39 -13.29
N ARG A 274 4.78 14.80 -13.42
CA ARG A 274 5.62 15.35 -12.34
C ARG A 274 5.86 16.85 -12.45
N GLU A 275 5.20 17.52 -13.38
CA GLU A 275 5.35 18.96 -13.52
C GLU A 275 4.78 19.69 -12.29
N PRO A 276 5.40 20.81 -11.86
CA PRO A 276 4.98 21.53 -10.66
C PRO A 276 3.58 22.13 -10.84
N LEU A 277 3.23 22.57 -12.06
CA LEU A 277 1.89 23.01 -12.41
C LEU A 277 0.92 21.83 -12.44
N THR A 278 -0.32 22.05 -12.00
CA THR A 278 -1.37 21.05 -12.16
C THR A 278 -1.99 21.22 -13.55
N ILE A 279 -1.57 20.34 -14.46
CA ILE A 279 -1.95 20.37 -15.87
C ILE A 279 -3.22 19.54 -16.07
N LYS A 280 -4.26 20.15 -16.66
CA LYS A 280 -5.48 19.47 -17.12
C LYS A 280 -5.40 19.20 -18.62
N ALA A 281 -6.18 18.25 -19.10
CA ALA A 281 -6.18 17.90 -20.52
C ALA A 281 -6.57 19.09 -21.43
N SER A 282 -7.49 19.96 -20.97
CA SER A 282 -7.85 21.19 -21.69
C SER A 282 -6.69 22.16 -21.89
N ASP A 283 -5.72 22.16 -20.98
CA ASP A 283 -4.60 23.12 -20.97
C ASP A 283 -3.61 22.82 -22.09
N LEU A 284 -3.51 21.53 -22.47
CA LEU A 284 -2.65 21.01 -23.53
C LEU A 284 -3.42 20.54 -24.76
N ALA A 285 -4.64 21.04 -24.97
CA ALA A 285 -5.39 20.75 -26.18
C ALA A 285 -4.62 21.20 -27.44
N PRO A 286 -4.76 20.48 -28.58
CA PRO A 286 -3.97 20.71 -29.80
C PRO A 286 -4.16 22.14 -30.34
N ASP A 287 -5.40 22.63 -30.33
CA ASP A 287 -5.78 23.96 -30.83
C ASP A 287 -5.54 25.10 -29.82
N GLY A 288 -4.95 24.79 -28.66
CA GLY A 288 -4.59 25.76 -27.62
C GLY A 288 -5.28 25.55 -26.27
N PRO A 289 -4.79 26.21 -25.20
CA PRO A 289 -5.32 26.05 -23.85
C PRO A 289 -6.82 26.39 -23.77
N GLY A 290 -7.57 25.57 -23.04
CA GLY A 290 -9.02 25.70 -22.86
C GLY A 290 -9.89 25.14 -24.00
N LYS A 291 -9.29 24.53 -25.03
CA LYS A 291 -9.99 23.90 -26.16
C LYS A 291 -10.26 22.41 -25.91
N LYS A 292 -10.85 21.72 -26.91
CA LYS A 292 -11.22 20.30 -26.82
C LYS A 292 -9.95 19.44 -26.77
N PRO A 293 -9.76 18.60 -25.74
CA PRO A 293 -8.58 17.74 -25.63
C PRO A 293 -8.65 16.52 -26.54
N ASP A 294 -7.50 16.14 -27.12
CA ASP A 294 -7.25 14.88 -27.80
C ASP A 294 -6.67 13.83 -26.83
N GLU A 295 -6.29 12.66 -27.36
CA GLU A 295 -5.74 11.57 -26.54
C GLU A 295 -4.39 11.94 -25.92
N TRP A 296 -3.52 12.62 -26.67
CA TRP A 296 -2.24 13.10 -26.18
C TRP A 296 -2.38 14.14 -25.07
N ALA A 297 -3.29 15.10 -25.20
CA ALA A 297 -3.57 16.06 -24.14
C ALA A 297 -4.00 15.38 -22.83
N ARG A 298 -4.70 14.22 -22.89
CA ARG A 298 -5.03 13.41 -21.71
C ARG A 298 -3.84 12.65 -21.15
N ALA A 299 -2.87 12.27 -21.97
CA ALA A 299 -1.64 11.62 -21.53
C ALA A 299 -0.66 12.60 -20.86
N PHE A 300 -0.72 13.88 -21.22
CA PHE A 300 0.18 14.93 -20.74
C PHE A 300 -0.27 15.64 -19.46
N VAL A 301 -1.31 15.14 -18.80
CA VAL A 301 -1.83 15.73 -17.56
C VAL A 301 -0.90 15.46 -16.38
N SER A 302 -1.08 16.23 -15.31
CA SER A 302 -0.41 15.95 -14.04
C SER A 302 -1.01 14.76 -13.31
N HIS A 303 -0.21 14.13 -12.44
CA HIS A 303 -0.72 13.08 -11.58
C HIS A 303 -1.87 13.64 -10.70
N PRO A 304 -3.03 12.95 -10.62
CA PRO A 304 -4.21 13.45 -9.90
C PRO A 304 -3.96 13.70 -8.40
N ASN A 305 -3.03 12.95 -7.81
CA ASN A 305 -2.63 13.07 -6.41
C ASN A 305 -1.12 13.26 -6.30
N LYS A 306 -0.63 14.52 -6.32
CA LYS A 306 0.81 14.81 -6.27
C LYS A 306 1.45 14.48 -4.92
N GLU A 307 0.67 14.56 -3.84
CA GLU A 307 1.12 14.18 -2.50
C GLU A 307 1.45 12.69 -2.45
N LEU A 308 0.71 11.84 -3.17
CA LEU A 308 1.05 10.42 -3.28
C LEU A 308 2.46 10.20 -3.86
N LEU A 309 2.90 11.04 -4.80
CA LEU A 309 4.23 10.91 -5.41
C LEU A 309 5.37 11.37 -4.49
N THR A 310 5.08 12.15 -3.43
CA THR A 310 6.10 12.53 -2.45
C THR A 310 6.39 11.40 -1.48
N ILE A 311 5.37 10.61 -1.13
CA ILE A 311 5.50 9.40 -0.30
C ILE A 311 5.91 8.16 -1.12
N HIS A 312 5.49 8.06 -2.38
CA HIS A 312 5.87 7.02 -3.33
C HIS A 312 6.66 7.62 -4.50
N ASN A 313 7.97 7.71 -4.35
CA ASN A 313 8.82 8.31 -5.37
C ASN A 313 8.89 7.44 -6.65
N PRO A 314 8.40 7.93 -7.81
CA PRO A 314 8.44 7.18 -9.08
C PRO A 314 9.84 6.78 -9.53
N ASP A 315 10.89 7.52 -9.16
CA ASP A 315 12.28 7.18 -9.49
C ASP A 315 12.73 5.88 -8.80
N LYS A 316 12.04 5.45 -7.74
CA LYS A 316 12.32 4.21 -7.01
C LYS A 316 11.36 3.07 -7.34
N PHE A 317 10.09 3.38 -7.59
CA PHE A 317 9.04 2.39 -7.78
C PHE A 317 8.62 2.18 -9.24
N GLY A 318 8.85 3.16 -10.11
CA GLY A 318 8.30 3.18 -11.46
C GLY A 318 6.77 3.35 -11.46
N CYS A 319 6.19 3.72 -12.60
CA CYS A 319 4.74 3.91 -12.73
C CYS A 319 3.99 2.56 -12.83
N SER A 320 4.59 1.59 -13.52
CA SER A 320 4.00 0.29 -13.81
C SER A 320 3.88 -0.63 -12.59
N ALA A 321 4.61 -0.37 -11.50
CA ALA A 321 4.37 -1.06 -10.22
C ALA A 321 2.96 -0.73 -9.66
N CYS A 322 2.54 0.53 -9.77
CA CYS A 322 1.23 0.96 -9.26
C CYS A 322 0.11 0.75 -10.28
N HIS A 323 0.38 0.92 -11.57
CA HIS A 323 -0.66 0.94 -12.60
C HIS A 323 -0.69 -0.29 -13.51
N GLY A 324 0.30 -1.18 -13.43
CA GLY A 324 0.49 -2.26 -14.41
C GLY A 324 0.99 -1.75 -15.77
N GLY A 325 0.73 -2.51 -16.83
CA GLY A 325 1.17 -2.20 -18.18
C GLY A 325 2.58 -2.72 -18.49
N ASN A 326 3.07 -2.38 -19.68
CA ASN A 326 4.38 -2.79 -20.15
C ASN A 326 5.34 -1.59 -20.15
N GLY A 327 5.97 -1.37 -19.01
CA GLY A 327 6.92 -0.27 -18.81
C GLY A 327 8.11 -0.27 -19.78
N ARG A 328 8.41 -1.35 -20.50
CA ARG A 328 9.51 -1.40 -21.48
C ARG A 328 9.13 -0.84 -22.85
N ALA A 329 7.85 -0.90 -23.22
CA ALA A 329 7.39 -0.59 -24.56
C ALA A 329 7.13 0.91 -24.74
N THR A 330 7.74 1.49 -25.77
CA THR A 330 7.59 2.93 -26.13
C THR A 330 7.16 3.12 -27.59
N THR A 331 6.79 2.04 -28.27
CA THR A 331 6.54 2.03 -29.72
C THR A 331 5.05 2.16 -30.09
N SER A 332 4.13 1.95 -29.15
CA SER A 332 2.69 2.17 -29.37
C SER A 332 1.93 2.13 -28.05
N ILE A 333 0.73 2.70 -28.05
CA ILE A 333 -0.19 2.68 -26.90
C ILE A 333 -0.56 1.24 -26.53
N GLU A 334 -0.91 0.41 -27.50
CA GLU A 334 -1.28 -1.01 -27.27
C GLU A 334 -0.15 -1.79 -26.58
N LYS A 335 1.09 -1.63 -27.07
CA LYS A 335 2.24 -2.31 -26.48
C LYS A 335 2.59 -1.74 -25.10
N GLY A 336 2.61 -0.41 -24.94
CA GLY A 336 2.97 0.27 -23.68
C GLY A 336 1.96 0.05 -22.56
N HIS A 337 0.67 0.12 -22.86
CA HIS A 337 -0.40 -0.17 -21.90
C HIS A 337 -0.61 -1.68 -21.69
N GLY A 338 0.16 -2.54 -22.38
CA GLY A 338 0.10 -3.99 -22.18
C GLY A 338 -1.20 -4.63 -22.68
N LEU A 339 -1.95 -3.98 -23.58
CA LEU A 339 -3.20 -4.50 -24.16
C LEU A 339 -2.97 -5.54 -25.26
N ASN A 340 -1.73 -5.97 -25.46
CA ASN A 340 -1.41 -7.03 -26.39
C ASN A 340 -1.64 -8.41 -25.75
N LYS A 341 -2.06 -9.39 -26.55
CA LYS A 341 -2.41 -10.75 -26.10
C LYS A 341 -1.28 -11.55 -25.43
N PHE A 342 -0.03 -11.07 -25.49
CA PHE A 342 1.13 -11.77 -24.96
C PHE A 342 1.65 -11.16 -23.66
N TRP A 343 1.06 -10.05 -23.20
CA TRP A 343 1.47 -9.37 -21.99
C TRP A 343 0.55 -9.75 -20.83
N LEU A 344 1.14 -10.19 -19.72
CA LEU A 344 0.42 -10.78 -18.60
C LEU A 344 -0.22 -9.75 -17.67
N HIS A 345 0.30 -8.52 -17.67
CA HIS A 345 -0.11 -7.48 -16.72
C HIS A 345 -0.45 -6.19 -17.49
N PRO A 346 -1.61 -6.12 -18.15
CA PRO A 346 -2.07 -4.88 -18.78
C PRO A 346 -2.22 -3.76 -17.76
N LEU A 347 -2.23 -2.53 -18.24
CA LEU A 347 -2.53 -1.35 -17.43
C LEU A 347 -3.93 -1.52 -16.82
N TYR A 348 -4.09 -1.20 -15.54
CA TYR A 348 -5.39 -1.29 -14.89
C TYR A 348 -6.39 -0.35 -15.56
N GLU A 349 -7.61 -0.85 -15.74
CA GLU A 349 -8.74 -0.01 -16.13
C GLU A 349 -8.96 1.11 -15.13
N LYS A 350 -9.53 2.24 -15.57
CA LYS A 350 -9.72 3.42 -14.73
C LYS A 350 -10.48 3.13 -13.43
N SER A 351 -11.43 2.19 -13.44
CA SER A 351 -12.19 1.78 -12.25
C SER A 351 -11.35 1.03 -11.22
N ASN A 352 -10.22 0.44 -11.64
CA ASN A 352 -9.40 -0.46 -10.84
C ASN A 352 -7.99 0.13 -10.63
N MET A 353 -7.79 1.42 -10.85
CA MET A 353 -6.47 2.05 -10.76
C MET A 353 -5.84 1.96 -9.35
N GLU A 354 -6.66 1.82 -8.30
CA GLU A 354 -6.21 1.60 -6.93
C GLU A 354 -5.81 0.14 -6.63
N ALA A 355 -6.07 -0.80 -7.55
CA ALA A 355 -5.77 -2.23 -7.34
C ALA A 355 -4.27 -2.48 -7.16
N GLY A 356 -3.41 -1.69 -7.81
CA GLY A 356 -1.95 -1.82 -7.63
C GLY A 356 -1.49 -1.54 -6.21
N CYS A 357 -2.22 -0.75 -5.42
CA CYS A 357 -1.88 -0.49 -4.02
C CYS A 357 -1.87 -1.79 -3.19
N GLN A 358 -2.75 -2.74 -3.52
CA GLN A 358 -2.86 -4.02 -2.82
C GLN A 358 -1.61 -4.88 -2.95
N GLN A 359 -0.76 -4.67 -3.96
CA GLN A 359 0.45 -5.48 -4.15
C GLN A 359 1.44 -5.36 -2.98
N CYS A 360 1.44 -4.21 -2.29
CA CYS A 360 2.30 -3.95 -1.14
C CYS A 360 1.49 -3.72 0.15
N HIS A 361 0.28 -3.17 0.05
CA HIS A 361 -0.57 -2.83 1.18
C HIS A 361 -1.61 -3.92 1.47
N THR A 362 -1.25 -5.21 1.37
CA THR A 362 -2.17 -6.33 1.64
C THR A 362 -2.72 -6.27 3.07
N GLU A 363 -1.84 -6.05 4.04
CA GLU A 363 -2.12 -6.03 5.48
C GLU A 363 -2.83 -4.76 5.98
N ASP A 364 -2.78 -3.68 5.20
CA ASP A 364 -3.37 -2.41 5.61
C ASP A 364 -4.88 -2.44 5.43
N ARG A 365 -5.61 -2.48 6.55
CA ARG A 365 -7.07 -2.48 6.53
C ARG A 365 -7.67 -1.19 5.98
N VAL A 366 -7.05 -0.05 6.27
CA VAL A 366 -7.48 1.27 5.79
C VAL A 366 -6.29 1.93 5.12
N LEU A 367 -6.43 2.26 3.84
CA LEU A 367 -5.34 2.88 3.07
C LEU A 367 -5.71 4.31 2.68
N GLN A 368 -4.92 5.27 3.17
CA GLN A 368 -5.04 6.67 2.78
C GLN A 368 -4.73 6.81 1.29
N ASN A 369 -5.48 7.67 0.58
CA ASN A 369 -5.40 7.86 -0.88
C ASN A 369 -5.89 6.69 -1.76
N ALA A 370 -6.50 5.65 -1.18
CA ALA A 370 -7.14 4.55 -1.91
C ALA A 370 -8.53 4.19 -1.32
N PRO A 371 -9.52 5.09 -1.44
CA PRO A 371 -10.85 4.90 -0.86
C PRO A 371 -11.63 3.76 -1.50
N THR A 372 -11.44 3.48 -2.78
CA THR A 372 -12.13 2.41 -3.51
C THR A 372 -11.62 1.05 -3.05
N LEU A 373 -10.30 0.89 -2.92
CA LEU A 373 -9.68 -0.32 -2.38
C LEU A 373 -10.09 -0.53 -0.91
N THR A 374 -10.02 0.53 -0.10
CA THR A 374 -10.44 0.48 1.31
C THR A 374 -11.90 0.06 1.43
N LEU A 375 -12.80 0.62 0.61
CA LEU A 375 -14.21 0.21 0.58
C LEU A 375 -14.35 -1.27 0.20
N GLY A 376 -13.59 -1.75 -0.79
CA GLY A 376 -13.58 -3.17 -1.17
C GLY A 376 -13.21 -4.08 0.01
N LYS A 377 -12.13 -3.74 0.74
CA LYS A 377 -11.69 -4.45 1.96
C LYS A 377 -12.76 -4.43 3.07
N ASP A 378 -13.33 -3.26 3.33
CA ASP A 378 -14.38 -3.11 4.33
C ASP A 378 -15.63 -3.90 3.96
N LEU A 379 -16.08 -3.84 2.71
CA LEU A 379 -17.21 -4.64 2.23
C LEU A 379 -16.91 -6.14 2.39
N PHE A 380 -15.73 -6.59 1.98
CA PHE A 380 -15.34 -7.99 2.10
C PHE A 380 -15.42 -8.48 3.56
N GLN A 381 -15.02 -7.65 4.52
CA GLN A 381 -15.12 -7.97 5.94
C GLN A 381 -16.53 -7.85 6.51
N TYR A 382 -17.17 -6.69 6.35
CA TYR A 382 -18.46 -6.38 6.98
C TYR A 382 -19.63 -7.11 6.36
N ARG A 383 -19.54 -7.51 5.09
CA ARG A 383 -20.55 -8.38 4.45
C ARG A 383 -20.38 -9.85 4.86
N GLY A 384 -19.38 -10.17 5.68
CA GLY A 384 -19.17 -11.51 6.23
C GLY A 384 -18.52 -12.48 5.24
N CYS A 385 -17.95 -11.99 4.13
CA CYS A 385 -17.30 -12.84 3.13
C CYS A 385 -16.16 -13.64 3.77
N VAL A 386 -15.38 -13.03 4.67
CA VAL A 386 -14.31 -13.67 5.48
C VAL A 386 -14.79 -14.84 6.35
N GLY A 387 -16.09 -14.90 6.67
CA GLY A 387 -16.66 -16.00 7.45
C GLY A 387 -16.81 -17.28 6.64
N CYS A 388 -16.99 -17.15 5.32
CA CYS A 388 -17.18 -18.29 4.40
C CYS A 388 -16.00 -18.49 3.46
N HIS A 389 -15.27 -17.44 3.08
CA HIS A 389 -14.18 -17.48 2.11
C HIS A 389 -12.84 -17.22 2.79
N ARG A 390 -11.80 -17.91 2.31
CA ARG A 390 -10.42 -17.61 2.68
C ARG A 390 -9.81 -16.56 1.75
N SER A 391 -9.03 -15.67 2.36
CA SER A 391 -8.37 -14.52 1.75
C SER A 391 -7.18 -14.06 2.62
N GLU A 392 -6.05 -13.73 2.01
CA GLU A 392 -4.84 -13.17 2.63
C GLU A 392 -5.09 -11.77 3.22
N GLY A 393 -4.52 -11.50 4.40
CA GLY A 393 -4.77 -10.26 5.16
C GLY A 393 -6.06 -10.25 6.00
N PHE A 394 -6.90 -11.29 5.89
CA PHE A 394 -8.12 -11.45 6.69
C PHE A 394 -8.17 -12.73 7.54
N ASP A 395 -7.27 -13.69 7.29
CA ASP A 395 -7.25 -14.99 7.97
C ASP A 395 -6.32 -14.98 9.21
N ARG A 396 -6.91 -14.73 10.38
CA ARG A 396 -6.21 -14.68 11.67
C ARG A 396 -5.47 -15.98 12.00
N GLU A 397 -5.88 -17.12 11.43
CA GLU A 397 -5.29 -18.43 11.71
C GLU A 397 -3.86 -18.53 11.14
N THR A 398 -3.63 -17.94 9.96
CA THR A 398 -2.32 -17.96 9.29
C THR A 398 -1.32 -17.07 10.02
N ASP A 399 -1.74 -15.87 10.42
CA ASP A 399 -0.91 -14.94 11.19
C ASP A 399 -0.63 -15.48 12.59
N ALA A 400 -1.64 -16.06 13.23
CA ALA A 400 -1.46 -16.73 14.52
C ALA A 400 -0.48 -17.90 14.40
N LEU A 401 -0.50 -18.66 13.30
CA LEU A 401 0.44 -19.75 13.06
C LEU A 401 1.87 -19.24 12.85
N ALA A 402 2.05 -18.20 12.03
CA ALA A 402 3.36 -17.58 11.79
C ALA A 402 3.97 -17.02 13.09
N ASN A 403 3.18 -16.30 13.88
CA ASN A 403 3.59 -15.78 15.19
C ASN A 403 3.91 -16.89 16.19
N THR A 404 3.08 -17.94 16.25
CA THR A 404 3.31 -19.10 17.13
C THR A 404 4.63 -19.80 16.75
N ARG A 405 4.93 -19.94 15.45
CA ARG A 405 6.21 -20.51 14.98
C ARG A 405 7.42 -19.66 15.36
N GLN A 406 7.33 -18.35 15.26
CA GLN A 406 8.41 -17.45 15.70
C GLN A 406 8.66 -17.56 17.21
N GLN A 407 7.60 -17.64 18.02
CA GLN A 407 7.73 -17.84 19.47
C GLN A 407 8.37 -19.19 19.81
N ILE A 408 7.99 -20.26 19.11
CA ILE A 408 8.61 -21.59 19.23
C ILE A 408 10.13 -21.50 18.97
N LEU A 409 10.55 -20.90 17.84
CA LEU A 409 11.96 -20.75 17.51
C LEU A 409 12.74 -19.95 18.56
N GLN A 410 12.14 -18.88 19.10
CA GLN A 410 12.79 -18.07 20.12
C GLN A 410 12.92 -18.79 21.45
N LEU A 411 11.92 -19.58 21.87
CA LEU A 411 12.00 -20.42 23.07
C LEU A 411 13.04 -21.52 22.91
N GLU A 412 13.12 -22.17 21.75
CA GLU A 412 14.12 -23.19 21.46
C GLU A 412 15.55 -22.63 21.56
N GLU A 413 15.80 -21.43 21.03
CA GLU A 413 17.11 -20.79 21.12
C GLU A 413 17.44 -20.40 22.57
N ASN A 414 16.47 -19.87 23.32
CA ASN A 414 16.65 -19.55 24.75
C ASN A 414 16.99 -20.80 25.57
N ILE A 415 16.30 -21.93 25.32
CA ILE A 415 16.58 -23.20 25.99
C ILE A 415 18.02 -23.65 25.68
N LYS A 416 18.43 -23.62 24.41
CA LYS A 416 19.80 -23.98 24.00
C LYS A 416 20.86 -23.03 24.59
N SER A 417 20.57 -21.74 24.70
CA SER A 417 21.48 -20.78 25.34
C SER A 417 21.64 -21.09 26.82
N ASN A 418 20.53 -21.26 27.54
CA ASN A 418 20.54 -21.60 28.96
C ASN A 418 21.24 -22.94 29.24
N GLU A 419 21.10 -23.94 28.35
CA GLU A 419 21.82 -25.20 28.47
C GLU A 419 23.33 -25.03 28.31
N ARG A 420 23.77 -24.21 27.33
CA ARG A 420 25.18 -23.87 27.14
C ARG A 420 25.74 -23.15 28.36
N ASP A 421 25.03 -22.14 28.86
CA ASP A 421 25.44 -21.36 30.03
C ASP A 421 25.45 -22.19 31.31
N ALA A 422 24.49 -23.09 31.49
CA ALA A 422 24.45 -24.01 32.63
C ALA A 422 25.60 -25.03 32.58
N ARG A 423 26.00 -25.48 31.39
CA ARG A 423 27.19 -26.35 31.22
C ARG A 423 28.47 -25.56 31.51
N ALA A 424 28.63 -24.38 30.92
CA ALA A 424 29.79 -23.53 31.16
C ALA A 424 29.95 -23.19 32.66
N ALA A 425 28.86 -22.82 33.33
CA ALA A 425 28.87 -22.56 34.77
C ALA A 425 29.28 -23.80 35.58
N LYS A 426 28.87 -25.02 35.18
CA LYS A 426 29.30 -26.27 35.82
C LYS A 426 30.76 -26.60 35.55
N ASP A 427 31.24 -26.36 34.35
CA ASP A 427 32.64 -26.60 33.98
C ASP A 427 33.59 -25.63 34.71
N GLU A 428 33.16 -24.38 34.94
CA GLU A 428 33.88 -23.38 35.72
C GLU A 428 34.01 -23.74 37.21
N VAL A 429 33.10 -24.56 37.77
CA VAL A 429 33.16 -25.00 39.17
C VAL A 429 34.48 -25.71 39.49
N ALA A 430 35.04 -26.46 38.54
CA ALA A 430 36.28 -27.21 38.74
C ALA A 430 37.51 -26.31 39.04
N ASN A 431 37.45 -25.04 38.64
CA ASN A 431 38.52 -24.06 38.83
C ASN A 431 38.12 -22.88 39.74
N ALA A 432 36.94 -22.93 40.36
CA ALA A 432 36.39 -21.85 41.17
C ALA A 432 36.87 -21.93 42.63
N SER A 433 36.94 -20.77 43.31
CA SER A 433 37.21 -20.70 44.74
C SER A 433 36.07 -21.32 45.58
N GLU A 434 36.34 -21.71 46.84
CA GLU A 434 35.33 -22.29 47.75
C GLU A 434 34.08 -21.40 47.92
N ASP A 435 34.23 -20.09 47.82
CA ASP A 435 33.13 -19.12 47.93
C ASP A 435 32.36 -18.88 46.61
N GLU A 436 32.94 -19.25 45.46
CA GLU A 436 32.37 -19.04 44.13
C GLU A 436 31.68 -20.28 43.57
N ALA A 437 32.20 -21.47 43.87
CA ALA A 437 31.63 -22.74 43.43
C ALA A 437 30.11 -22.90 43.76
N PRO A 438 29.61 -22.55 44.96
CA PRO A 438 28.18 -22.64 45.26
C PRO A 438 27.32 -21.69 44.41
N LYS A 439 27.85 -20.51 44.03
CA LYS A 439 27.13 -19.52 43.23
C LYS A 439 27.00 -19.99 41.78
N LEU A 440 28.04 -20.60 41.22
CA LEU A 440 28.03 -21.17 39.87
C LEU A 440 27.07 -22.36 39.77
N LEU A 441 27.05 -23.23 40.79
CA LEU A 441 26.08 -24.32 40.88
C LEU A 441 24.63 -23.80 40.97
N ALA A 442 24.37 -22.82 41.85
CA ALA A 442 23.04 -22.20 41.97
C ALA A 442 22.60 -21.51 40.65
N ARG A 443 23.54 -20.91 39.92
CA ARG A 443 23.27 -20.35 38.58
C ARG A 443 22.89 -21.46 37.59
N ALA A 444 23.65 -22.55 37.54
CA ALA A 444 23.36 -23.66 36.64
C ALA A 444 22.02 -24.35 36.97
N GLU A 445 21.68 -24.50 38.25
CA GLU A 445 20.40 -25.02 38.70
C GLU A 445 19.24 -24.09 38.32
N SER A 446 19.37 -22.77 38.55
CA SER A 446 18.32 -21.81 38.19
C SER A 446 18.06 -21.76 36.69
N LEU A 447 19.10 -21.86 35.85
CA LEU A 447 18.96 -21.99 34.39
C LEU A 447 18.27 -23.30 33.98
N THR A 448 18.55 -24.40 34.69
CA THR A 448 17.89 -25.70 34.44
C THR A 448 16.39 -25.62 34.80
N VAL A 449 16.05 -24.99 35.92
CA VAL A 449 14.65 -24.76 36.32
C VAL A 449 13.95 -23.83 35.33
N ALA A 450 14.60 -22.75 34.88
CA ALA A 450 14.07 -21.86 33.86
C ALA A 450 13.75 -22.61 32.56
N ASN A 451 14.64 -23.51 32.12
CA ASN A 451 14.40 -24.35 30.95
C ASN A 451 13.19 -25.28 31.08
N SER A 452 12.93 -25.81 32.28
CA SER A 452 11.72 -26.63 32.49
C SER A 452 10.42 -25.86 32.26
N LEU A 453 10.38 -24.57 32.62
CA LEU A 453 9.25 -23.69 32.39
C LEU A 453 9.12 -23.31 30.90
N LEU A 454 10.24 -22.99 30.25
CA LEU A 454 10.27 -22.69 28.82
C LEU A 454 9.84 -23.90 27.98
N ALA A 455 10.24 -25.12 28.37
CA ALA A 455 9.83 -26.36 27.69
C ALA A 455 8.32 -26.61 27.81
N ALA A 456 7.72 -26.35 28.98
CA ALA A 456 6.26 -26.45 29.14
C ALA A 456 5.51 -25.45 28.25
N GLN A 457 6.03 -24.22 28.12
CA GLN A 457 5.48 -23.21 27.23
C GLN A 457 5.64 -23.59 25.75
N LEU A 458 6.79 -24.18 25.38
CA LEU A 458 7.07 -24.70 24.05
C LEU A 458 6.06 -25.79 23.66
N ASP A 459 5.77 -26.74 24.56
CA ASP A 459 4.77 -27.78 24.33
C ASP A 459 3.36 -27.21 24.12
N GLN A 460 2.97 -26.21 24.90
CA GLN A 460 1.70 -25.52 24.73
C GLN A 460 1.60 -24.85 23.35
N LEU A 461 2.65 -24.14 22.91
CA LEU A 461 2.69 -23.50 21.60
C LEU A 461 2.71 -24.53 20.46
N ASN A 462 3.37 -25.67 20.62
CA ASN A 462 3.35 -26.77 19.65
C ASN A 462 1.95 -27.39 19.50
N ILE A 463 1.19 -27.49 20.59
CA ILE A 463 -0.23 -27.89 20.53
C ILE A 463 -1.06 -26.84 19.79
N GLN A 464 -0.89 -25.55 20.13
CA GLN A 464 -1.59 -24.46 19.47
C GLN A 464 -1.28 -24.40 17.96
N ALA A 465 -0.01 -24.54 17.57
CA ALA A 465 0.41 -24.59 16.17
C ALA A 465 -0.25 -25.73 15.41
N ARG A 466 -0.39 -26.92 16.02
CA ARG A 466 -1.10 -28.05 15.40
C ARG A 466 -2.58 -27.76 15.15
N TYR A 467 -3.26 -27.10 16.08
CA TYR A 467 -4.66 -26.69 15.87
C TYR A 467 -4.80 -25.59 14.84
N LEU A 468 -3.85 -24.66 14.77
CA LEU A 468 -3.80 -23.61 13.74
C LEU A 468 -3.46 -24.19 12.34
N MET A 469 -2.79 -25.35 12.28
CA MET A 469 -2.54 -26.09 11.04
C MET A 469 -3.69 -27.01 10.62
N GLN A 470 -4.69 -27.25 11.47
CA GLN A 470 -5.88 -27.98 11.05
C GLN A 470 -6.66 -27.11 10.08
N ASP A 471 -6.68 -27.54 8.83
CA ASP A 471 -7.35 -26.84 7.77
C ASP A 471 -8.87 -26.84 8.01
N GLN A 472 -9.39 -25.82 8.71
CA GLN A 472 -10.83 -25.64 8.82
C GLN A 472 -11.37 -25.26 7.45
N LYS A 473 -11.88 -26.26 6.74
CA LYS A 473 -12.58 -26.09 5.46
C LYS A 473 -13.72 -25.09 5.66
N LYS A 474 -13.53 -23.85 5.21
CA LYS A 474 -14.58 -22.83 5.19
C LYS A 474 -15.66 -23.26 4.19
N VAL A 475 -16.88 -22.77 4.39
CA VAL A 475 -18.05 -23.16 3.58
C VAL A 475 -17.89 -22.73 2.12
N GLY A 476 -17.23 -21.60 1.87
CA GLY A 476 -16.92 -21.08 0.56
C GLY A 476 -15.54 -21.55 0.05
N PRO A 477 -15.34 -21.55 -1.28
CA PRO A 477 -14.04 -21.85 -1.88
C PRO A 477 -12.97 -20.83 -1.45
N ASN A 478 -11.72 -21.26 -1.47
CA ASN A 478 -10.57 -20.36 -1.38
C ASN A 478 -10.58 -19.40 -2.59
N LEU A 479 -10.54 -18.10 -2.33
CA LEU A 479 -10.63 -17.09 -3.38
C LEU A 479 -9.26 -16.70 -3.97
N LYS A 480 -8.17 -17.25 -3.44
CA LYS A 480 -6.82 -17.04 -4.00
C LYS A 480 -6.67 -17.55 -5.44
N ASP A 481 -7.51 -18.46 -5.91
CA ASP A 481 -7.43 -19.02 -7.28
C ASP A 481 -8.48 -18.45 -8.24
N VAL A 482 -9.19 -17.39 -7.86
CA VAL A 482 -10.30 -16.83 -8.64
C VAL A 482 -9.91 -16.54 -10.10
N ARG A 483 -8.74 -15.95 -10.35
CA ARG A 483 -8.24 -15.64 -11.71
C ARG A 483 -7.93 -16.88 -12.56
N LEU A 484 -7.72 -18.03 -11.93
CA LEU A 484 -7.44 -19.29 -12.61
C LEU A 484 -8.71 -19.99 -13.09
N LYS A 485 -9.84 -19.71 -12.44
CA LYS A 485 -11.07 -20.50 -12.55
C LYS A 485 -12.24 -19.71 -13.13
N LEU A 486 -12.21 -18.38 -13.05
CA LEU A 486 -13.31 -17.50 -13.39
C LEU A 486 -12.86 -16.39 -14.35
N VAL A 487 -13.80 -15.83 -15.10
CA VAL A 487 -13.59 -14.65 -15.93
C VAL A 487 -13.98 -13.37 -15.18
N LYS A 488 -13.30 -12.26 -15.46
CA LYS A 488 -13.40 -11.01 -14.66
C LYS A 488 -14.83 -10.44 -14.60
N GLU A 489 -15.59 -10.58 -15.69
CA GLU A 489 -16.96 -10.10 -15.81
C GLU A 489 -17.97 -10.96 -15.03
N TRP A 490 -17.59 -12.18 -14.66
CA TRP A 490 -18.51 -13.13 -14.05
C TRP A 490 -18.75 -12.85 -12.55
N ILE A 491 -17.74 -12.34 -11.84
CA ILE A 491 -17.84 -12.13 -10.39
C ILE A 491 -18.97 -11.16 -10.02
N PRO A 492 -19.12 -9.97 -10.67
CA PRO A 492 -20.26 -9.09 -10.40
C PRO A 492 -21.61 -9.74 -10.71
N GLU A 493 -21.73 -10.51 -11.79
CA GLU A 493 -22.98 -11.19 -12.15
C GLU A 493 -23.36 -12.28 -11.15
N TRP A 494 -22.39 -13.07 -10.70
CA TRP A 494 -22.59 -14.07 -9.65
C TRP A 494 -23.00 -13.42 -8.32
N LEU A 495 -22.36 -12.31 -7.93
CA LEU A 495 -22.68 -11.58 -6.69
C LEU A 495 -24.07 -10.94 -6.69
N LYS A 496 -24.68 -10.72 -7.86
CA LYS A 496 -26.01 -10.14 -7.99
C LYS A 496 -27.08 -11.06 -7.42
N ASP A 497 -27.12 -12.31 -7.88
CA ASP A 497 -28.02 -13.31 -7.30
C ASP A 497 -27.47 -14.74 -7.45
N PRO A 498 -26.66 -15.20 -6.47
CA PRO A 498 -26.12 -16.55 -6.47
C PRO A 498 -27.19 -17.64 -6.51
N GLN A 499 -28.33 -17.43 -5.84
CA GLN A 499 -29.41 -18.42 -5.77
C GLN A 499 -30.17 -18.51 -7.09
N ALA A 500 -30.36 -17.40 -7.82
CA ALA A 500 -30.95 -17.44 -9.16
C ALA A 500 -30.05 -18.16 -10.16
N PHE A 501 -28.72 -17.98 -10.07
CA PHE A 501 -27.80 -18.66 -10.97
C PHE A 501 -27.64 -20.15 -10.63
N ARG A 502 -27.49 -20.50 -9.34
CA ARG A 502 -27.38 -21.89 -8.86
C ARG A 502 -28.31 -22.11 -7.65
N PRO A 503 -29.54 -22.62 -7.88
CA PRO A 503 -30.46 -22.95 -6.79
C PRO A 503 -29.83 -23.91 -5.78
N GLY A 504 -29.90 -23.56 -4.49
CA GLY A 504 -29.34 -24.39 -3.41
C GLY A 504 -27.85 -24.22 -3.18
N THR A 505 -27.20 -23.23 -3.83
CA THR A 505 -25.83 -22.83 -3.49
C THR A 505 -25.74 -22.42 -2.01
N LYS A 506 -24.58 -22.68 -1.38
CA LYS A 506 -24.34 -22.25 0.02
C LYS A 506 -24.08 -20.75 0.12
N MET A 507 -23.80 -20.07 -1.00
CA MET A 507 -23.62 -18.62 -1.04
C MET A 507 -24.98 -17.91 -0.94
N PRO A 508 -25.23 -17.10 0.09
CA PRO A 508 -26.52 -16.43 0.24
C PRO A 508 -26.68 -15.32 -0.81
N THR A 509 -27.93 -15.02 -1.18
CA THR A 509 -28.24 -13.79 -1.92
C THR A 509 -28.16 -12.62 -0.96
N PHE A 510 -27.15 -11.77 -1.14
CA PHE A 510 -26.98 -10.59 -0.33
C PHE A 510 -27.97 -9.52 -0.81
N TRP A 511 -28.98 -9.23 0.00
CA TRP A 511 -30.05 -8.27 -0.31
C TRP A 511 -29.60 -6.85 -0.69
N ARG A 512 -28.34 -6.47 -0.41
CA ARG A 512 -27.73 -5.19 -0.86
C ARG A 512 -26.95 -5.28 -2.17
N LEU A 513 -26.58 -6.49 -2.58
CA LEU A 513 -25.88 -6.75 -3.82
C LEU A 513 -26.85 -7.16 -4.94
N ASN A 514 -28.11 -7.50 -4.65
CA ASN A 514 -29.07 -7.89 -5.68
C ASN A 514 -29.73 -6.71 -6.43
N GLY A 515 -29.71 -5.51 -5.85
CA GLY A 515 -30.25 -4.29 -6.46
C GLY A 515 -31.78 -4.22 -6.52
N GLU A 516 -32.51 -5.07 -5.77
CA GLU A 516 -33.98 -5.13 -5.83
C GLU A 516 -34.68 -4.09 -4.92
N MET A 517 -33.97 -3.50 -3.94
CA MET A 517 -34.54 -2.44 -3.09
C MET A 517 -34.29 -1.05 -3.69
N ALA A 518 -35.34 -0.22 -3.76
CA ALA A 518 -35.36 1.13 -4.32
C ALA A 518 -34.38 2.15 -3.67
N HIS A 519 -33.63 1.77 -2.63
CA HIS A 519 -32.66 2.62 -1.94
C HIS A 519 -31.18 2.28 -2.23
N ASP A 520 -30.88 1.23 -2.99
CA ASP A 520 -29.50 0.76 -3.17
C ASP A 520 -28.90 1.15 -4.52
N ALA A 521 -28.83 2.47 -4.77
CA ALA A 521 -28.20 3.05 -5.97
C ALA A 521 -26.72 2.64 -6.15
N ARG A 522 -26.09 2.09 -5.10
CA ARG A 522 -24.68 1.67 -5.09
C ARG A 522 -24.48 0.16 -5.22
N ALA A 523 -25.52 -0.65 -5.36
CA ALA A 523 -25.37 -2.11 -5.40
C ALA A 523 -24.41 -2.56 -6.51
N ASP A 524 -24.44 -1.89 -7.66
CA ASP A 524 -23.53 -2.17 -8.76
C ASP A 524 -22.08 -1.77 -8.47
N ASP A 525 -21.88 -0.63 -7.81
CA ASP A 525 -20.56 -0.16 -7.40
C ASP A 525 -19.96 -1.06 -6.31
N ASP A 526 -20.76 -1.49 -5.33
CA ASP A 526 -20.36 -2.44 -4.28
C ASP A 526 -19.95 -3.79 -4.89
N ARG A 527 -20.71 -4.33 -5.87
CA ARG A 527 -20.35 -5.57 -6.58
C ARG A 527 -19.04 -5.44 -7.35
N LYS A 528 -18.85 -4.32 -8.06
CA LYS A 528 -17.61 -4.04 -8.81
C LYS A 528 -16.42 -3.87 -7.88
N ALA A 529 -16.59 -3.20 -6.74
CA ALA A 529 -15.54 -3.02 -5.75
C ALA A 529 -15.11 -4.36 -5.14
N ILE A 530 -16.07 -5.23 -4.78
CA ILE A 530 -15.78 -6.59 -4.29
C ILE A 530 -15.09 -7.42 -5.37
N ALA A 531 -15.60 -7.38 -6.61
CA ALA A 531 -14.99 -8.11 -7.73
C ALA A 531 -13.56 -7.65 -8.01
N ALA A 532 -13.29 -6.34 -7.96
CA ALA A 532 -11.96 -5.78 -8.13
C ALA A 532 -11.00 -6.24 -7.03
N TYR A 533 -11.47 -6.24 -5.78
CA TYR A 533 -10.68 -6.74 -4.65
C TYR A 533 -10.33 -8.23 -4.82
N LEU A 534 -11.31 -9.09 -5.09
CA LEU A 534 -11.11 -10.53 -5.27
C LEU A 534 -10.22 -10.87 -6.47
N TRP A 535 -10.40 -10.15 -7.58
CA TRP A 535 -9.58 -10.35 -8.76
C TRP A 535 -8.12 -10.02 -8.47
N GLN A 536 -7.83 -8.97 -7.70
CA GLN A 536 -6.46 -8.56 -7.42
C GLN A 536 -5.74 -9.44 -6.41
N GLU A 537 -6.45 -9.98 -5.44
CA GLU A 537 -5.88 -10.84 -4.41
C GLU A 537 -5.52 -12.24 -4.93
N SER A 538 -6.03 -12.61 -6.09
CA SER A 538 -5.85 -13.96 -6.64
C SER A 538 -4.50 -14.14 -7.34
N PHE A 539 -3.90 -15.32 -7.08
CA PHE A 539 -2.66 -15.80 -7.66
C PHE A 539 -2.70 -15.85 -9.20
N ASP A 540 -1.61 -15.37 -9.81
CA ASP A 540 -1.42 -15.32 -11.26
C ASP A 540 -0.58 -16.53 -11.73
N GLY A 541 -1.23 -17.69 -11.75
CA GLY A 541 -0.66 -18.93 -12.29
C GLY A 541 -1.16 -19.21 -13.70
N HIS A 542 -0.33 -19.79 -14.56
CA HIS A 542 -0.85 -20.39 -15.79
C HIS A 542 -1.26 -21.83 -15.48
N MET A 543 -2.56 -22.14 -15.58
CA MET A 543 -2.93 -23.54 -15.79
C MET A 543 -2.47 -23.88 -17.21
N PRO A 544 -1.66 -24.95 -17.43
CA PRO A 544 -1.42 -25.42 -18.79
C PRO A 544 -2.77 -25.57 -19.48
N PRO A 545 -2.88 -25.27 -20.78
CA PRO A 545 -4.06 -25.65 -21.54
C PRO A 545 -4.05 -27.18 -21.61
N GLU A 546 -4.50 -27.84 -20.54
CA GLU A 546 -4.96 -29.21 -20.64
C GLU A 546 -6.13 -29.14 -21.60
N GLN A 547 -5.90 -29.54 -22.85
CA GLN A 547 -6.94 -30.30 -23.52
C GLN A 547 -7.09 -31.55 -22.65
N PRO A 548 -8.13 -31.66 -21.81
CA PRO A 548 -8.31 -32.92 -21.12
C PRO A 548 -8.47 -33.96 -22.23
N GLU A 549 -7.60 -34.98 -22.24
CA GLU A 549 -7.88 -36.17 -23.03
C GLU A 549 -9.35 -36.52 -22.77
N LYS A 550 -10.15 -36.71 -23.82
CA LYS A 550 -11.59 -36.94 -23.66
C LYS A 550 -11.80 -38.11 -22.70
N GLY A 551 -12.16 -37.78 -21.46
CA GLY A 551 -12.33 -38.77 -20.41
C GLY A 551 -13.44 -39.76 -20.79
N ASN A 552 -13.31 -41.00 -20.35
CA ASN A 552 -14.36 -41.99 -20.53
C ASN A 552 -15.50 -41.70 -19.53
N ALA A 553 -16.60 -41.13 -20.02
CA ALA A 553 -17.77 -40.78 -19.20
C ALA A 553 -18.38 -41.98 -18.47
N ALA A 554 -18.36 -43.18 -19.06
CA ALA A 554 -18.88 -44.39 -18.41
C ALA A 554 -18.01 -44.80 -17.22
N ASN A 555 -16.68 -44.74 -17.37
CA ASN A 555 -15.76 -45.00 -16.27
C ASN A 555 -15.84 -43.90 -15.21
N GLY A 556 -15.98 -42.63 -15.61
CA GLY A 556 -16.17 -41.50 -14.70
C GLY A 556 -17.43 -41.65 -13.85
N LYS A 557 -18.54 -42.11 -14.44
CA LYS A 557 -19.77 -42.46 -13.71
C LYS A 557 -19.54 -43.58 -12.69
N GLN A 558 -18.92 -44.68 -13.12
CA GLN A 558 -18.62 -45.80 -12.21
C GLN A 558 -17.77 -45.36 -11.03
N LEU A 559 -16.73 -44.55 -11.27
CA LEU A 559 -15.90 -43.99 -10.22
C LEU A 559 -16.75 -43.11 -9.29
N PHE A 560 -17.49 -42.14 -9.83
CA PHE A 560 -18.31 -41.24 -9.01
C PHE A 560 -19.28 -41.96 -8.06
N GLU A 561 -19.87 -43.08 -8.52
CA GLU A 561 -20.78 -43.92 -7.72
C GLU A 561 -20.05 -44.82 -6.70
N THR A 562 -18.79 -45.21 -6.93
CA THR A 562 -18.11 -46.27 -6.16
C THR A 562 -17.05 -45.78 -5.17
N ILE A 563 -16.32 -44.71 -5.46
CA ILE A 563 -15.28 -44.16 -4.56
C ILE A 563 -15.84 -43.20 -3.49
N GLY A 564 -17.17 -43.12 -3.38
CA GLY A 564 -17.83 -42.36 -2.33
C GLY A 564 -17.97 -40.86 -2.62
N CYS A 565 -17.76 -40.41 -3.85
CA CYS A 565 -17.99 -39.01 -4.24
C CYS A 565 -19.43 -38.58 -3.94
N MET A 566 -20.40 -39.48 -4.20
CA MET A 566 -21.82 -39.30 -3.88
C MET A 566 -22.14 -39.17 -2.39
N ALA A 567 -21.22 -39.53 -1.48
CA ALA A 567 -21.45 -39.34 -0.05
C ALA A 567 -21.45 -37.84 0.33
N CYS A 568 -20.68 -37.04 -0.39
CA CYS A 568 -20.54 -35.61 -0.15
C CYS A 568 -21.16 -34.76 -1.25
N HIS A 569 -21.05 -35.17 -2.52
CA HIS A 569 -21.51 -34.43 -3.69
C HIS A 569 -22.82 -34.99 -4.23
N SER A 570 -23.61 -34.13 -4.86
CA SER A 570 -24.86 -34.49 -5.55
C SER A 570 -24.77 -34.18 -7.04
N ILE A 571 -25.61 -34.88 -7.82
CA ILE A 571 -25.81 -34.72 -9.27
C ILE A 571 -27.32 -34.71 -9.55
N GLY A 572 -27.75 -33.98 -10.59
CA GLY A 572 -29.17 -33.72 -10.90
C GLY A 572 -29.70 -32.42 -10.30
N GLU A 573 -30.86 -31.97 -10.77
CA GLU A 573 -31.50 -30.71 -10.35
C GLU A 573 -32.88 -30.97 -9.71
N SER A 574 -33.25 -30.13 -8.73
CA SER A 574 -34.56 -30.18 -8.06
C SER A 574 -34.91 -31.60 -7.55
N ASP A 575 -36.04 -32.16 -7.96
CA ASP A 575 -36.54 -33.47 -7.51
C ASP A 575 -35.72 -34.66 -8.04
N SER A 576 -34.78 -34.44 -8.95
CA SER A 576 -33.89 -35.47 -9.52
C SER A 576 -32.51 -35.52 -8.87
N GLN A 577 -32.27 -34.75 -7.80
CA GLN A 577 -30.98 -34.67 -7.13
C GLN A 577 -30.66 -35.97 -6.36
N VAL A 578 -29.52 -36.59 -6.68
CA VAL A 578 -29.03 -37.82 -6.03
C VAL A 578 -27.63 -37.60 -5.47
N GLY A 579 -27.40 -38.01 -4.22
CA GLY A 579 -26.13 -37.88 -3.51
C GLY A 579 -26.17 -36.92 -2.31
N GLY A 580 -25.00 -36.60 -1.77
CA GLY A 580 -24.83 -35.77 -0.59
C GLY A 580 -24.95 -34.26 -0.87
N THR A 581 -25.36 -33.50 0.16
CA THR A 581 -25.49 -32.02 0.11
C THR A 581 -24.40 -31.31 0.92
N PHE A 582 -23.41 -32.07 1.38
CA PHE A 582 -22.29 -31.56 2.17
C PHE A 582 -21.31 -30.75 1.31
N ALA A 583 -21.09 -31.17 0.07
CA ALA A 583 -20.26 -30.49 -0.93
C ALA A 583 -21.09 -30.04 -2.14
N ALA A 584 -20.48 -29.25 -3.04
CA ALA A 584 -21.18 -28.65 -4.17
C ALA A 584 -21.82 -29.69 -5.10
N ASN A 585 -22.99 -29.37 -5.65
CA ASN A 585 -23.59 -30.13 -6.74
C ASN A 585 -22.70 -30.02 -7.98
N LEU A 586 -22.36 -31.15 -8.59
CA LEU A 586 -21.41 -31.21 -9.70
C LEU A 586 -22.07 -31.26 -11.09
N GLN A 587 -23.40 -31.16 -11.17
CA GLN A 587 -24.15 -31.23 -12.44
C GLN A 587 -23.71 -30.19 -13.47
N ARG A 588 -23.38 -28.97 -13.02
CA ARG A 588 -23.01 -27.82 -13.87
C ARG A 588 -21.53 -27.48 -13.83
N VAL A 589 -20.67 -28.46 -13.59
CA VAL A 589 -19.22 -28.24 -13.65
C VAL A 589 -18.82 -28.14 -15.12
N GLY A 590 -18.43 -26.93 -15.55
CA GLY A 590 -18.00 -26.65 -16.93
C GLY A 590 -19.01 -25.87 -17.78
N ASP A 591 -20.22 -25.64 -17.28
CA ASP A 591 -21.18 -24.64 -17.79
C ASP A 591 -20.83 -23.24 -17.25
#